data_AF-A0A7C1I7X2-F1
#
_entry.id   AF-A0A7C1I7X2-F1
#
_cell.length_a   1.000
_cell.length_b   1.000
_cell.length_c   1.000
_cell.angle_alpha   90.00
_cell.angle_beta   90.00
_cell.angle_gamma   90.00
#
_symmetry.space_group_name_H-M   'P 1'
#
loop_
_entity.id
_entity.type
_entity.pdbx_description
1 polymer ?
#
loop_
_entity_poly.entity_id
_entity_poly.type
_entity_poly.pdbx_seq_one_letter_code
_entity_poly.pdbx_strand_id
1 'polypeptide(L)'
;MAEIDVDSILAKKEAEEKRKSMMKKLKIYGIAAGAAVLAGIIVFFAVVKFMGEKSAKYFPATGEFKMFYNKTGTNPERWEFSRELVDVNGRMCAVINKVNTGTNRTKQDYFYSNREQGIVRYAYSNNFGEKKVSPFVYLPYRVKKGASFTAAEVRGVSIKASVDEFEVMMSAAGEFETMRVEYKGAPYYNKTMWYAEGVGVIRERDNLKGNEMNLISVME
;
A
#
# COMPACT_ATOMS: atom_id res chain seq x y z
N MET A 1 -9.72 61.86 -61.99
CA MET A 1 -10.13 60.44 -62.05
C MET A 1 -9.40 59.72 -60.95
N ALA A 2 -10.11 59.23 -59.93
CA ALA A 2 -9.51 58.41 -58.89
C ALA A 2 -9.48 56.97 -59.42
N GLU A 3 -8.31 56.48 -59.80
CA GLU A 3 -8.11 55.07 -60.13
C GLU A 3 -8.29 54.27 -58.83
N ILE A 4 -9.41 53.56 -58.75
CA ILE A 4 -9.63 52.56 -57.72
C ILE A 4 -8.70 51.40 -58.08
N ASP A 5 -7.61 51.28 -57.33
CA ASP A 5 -6.63 50.18 -57.45
C ASP A 5 -7.27 48.87 -56.94
N VAL A 6 -8.01 48.22 -57.85
CA VAL A 6 -8.75 46.97 -57.63
C VAL A 6 -7.80 45.83 -57.18
N ASP A 7 -6.56 45.85 -57.64
CA ASP A 7 -5.56 44.83 -57.32
C ASP A 7 -5.12 44.90 -55.85
N SER A 8 -5.00 46.11 -55.30
CA SER A 8 -4.70 46.31 -53.87
C SER A 8 -5.83 45.82 -52.94
N ILE A 9 -7.08 45.85 -53.42
CA ILE A 9 -8.27 45.43 -52.65
C ILE A 9 -8.41 43.91 -52.67
N LEU A 10 -8.14 43.25 -53.82
CA LEU A 10 -8.12 41.79 -53.91
C LEU A 10 -6.99 41.17 -53.06
N ALA A 11 -5.78 41.73 -53.11
CA ALA A 11 -4.64 41.24 -52.33
C ALA A 11 -4.88 41.34 -50.80
N LYS A 12 -5.55 42.40 -50.34
CA LYS A 12 -5.95 42.55 -48.94
C LYS A 12 -7.00 41.53 -48.50
N LYS A 13 -7.98 41.21 -49.36
CA LYS A 13 -9.00 40.19 -49.06
C LYS A 13 -8.40 38.79 -48.98
N GLU A 14 -7.52 38.42 -49.90
CA GLU A 14 -6.85 37.11 -49.85
C GLU A 14 -5.92 36.96 -48.63
N ALA A 15 -5.23 38.04 -48.25
CA ALA A 15 -4.39 38.06 -47.05
C ALA A 15 -5.22 37.94 -45.75
N GLU A 16 -6.38 38.60 -45.67
CA GLU A 16 -7.29 38.45 -44.53
C GLU A 16 -7.91 37.06 -44.44
N GLU A 17 -8.30 36.45 -45.56
CA GLU A 17 -8.83 35.09 -45.58
C GLU A 17 -7.78 34.05 -45.18
N LYS A 18 -6.54 34.17 -45.69
CA LYS A 18 -5.42 33.33 -45.26
C LYS A 18 -5.16 33.48 -43.76
N ARG A 19 -5.16 34.70 -43.23
CA ARG A 19 -4.93 34.97 -41.79
C ARG A 19 -6.07 34.44 -40.91
N LYS A 20 -7.34 34.58 -41.34
CA LYS A 20 -8.50 33.99 -40.65
C LYS A 20 -8.47 32.46 -40.68
N SER A 21 -8.12 31.83 -41.81
CA SER A 21 -8.02 30.37 -41.89
C SER A 21 -6.88 29.81 -41.03
N MET A 22 -5.75 30.52 -40.98
CA MET A 22 -4.58 30.17 -40.18
C MET A 22 -4.87 30.30 -38.67
N MET A 23 -5.56 31.37 -38.24
CA MET A 23 -6.03 31.50 -36.85
C MET A 23 -7.08 30.46 -36.46
N LYS A 24 -7.96 30.06 -37.40
CA LYS A 24 -8.96 29.02 -37.17
C LYS A 24 -8.30 27.64 -37.00
N LYS A 25 -7.28 27.33 -37.82
CA LYS A 25 -6.45 26.12 -37.65
C LYS A 25 -5.68 26.13 -36.33
N LEU A 26 -5.04 27.24 -35.96
CA LEU A 26 -4.30 27.37 -34.69
C LEU A 26 -5.20 27.19 -33.45
N LYS A 27 -6.43 27.70 -33.46
CA LYS A 27 -7.39 27.48 -32.37
C LYS A 27 -7.81 26.02 -32.24
N ILE A 28 -8.01 25.31 -33.35
CA ILE A 28 -8.40 23.89 -33.34
C ILE A 28 -7.25 23.01 -32.83
N TYR A 29 -6.01 23.28 -33.26
CA TYR A 29 -4.84 22.53 -32.78
C TYR A 29 -4.51 22.82 -31.31
N GLY A 30 -4.68 24.07 -30.84
CA GLY A 30 -4.47 24.44 -29.43
C GLY A 30 -5.47 23.79 -28.47
N ILE A 31 -6.74 23.65 -28.88
CA ILE A 31 -7.79 23.01 -28.08
C ILE A 31 -7.62 21.48 -28.08
N ALA A 32 -7.26 20.88 -29.23
CA ALA A 32 -7.05 19.44 -29.33
C ALA A 32 -5.83 18.95 -28.54
N ALA A 33 -4.72 19.69 -28.55
CA ALA A 33 -3.52 19.34 -27.80
C ALA A 33 -3.72 19.51 -26.28
N GLY A 34 -4.39 20.58 -25.83
CA GLY A 34 -4.70 20.80 -24.42
C GLY A 34 -5.66 19.76 -23.84
N ALA A 35 -6.69 19.37 -24.61
CA ALA A 35 -7.66 18.35 -24.19
C ALA A 35 -7.05 16.94 -24.10
N ALA A 36 -6.16 16.57 -25.03
CA ALA A 36 -5.48 15.27 -25.03
C ALA A 36 -4.49 15.12 -23.85
N VAL A 37 -3.77 16.19 -23.49
CA VAL A 37 -2.86 16.19 -22.33
C VAL A 37 -3.65 16.11 -21.02
N LEU A 38 -4.72 16.90 -20.88
CA LEU A 38 -5.59 16.81 -19.69
C LEU A 38 -6.25 15.43 -19.56
N ALA A 39 -6.76 14.87 -20.66
CA ALA A 39 -7.37 13.54 -20.68
C ALA A 39 -6.33 12.46 -20.33
N GLY A 40 -5.10 12.56 -20.86
CA GLY A 40 -4.01 11.65 -20.52
C GLY A 40 -3.63 11.70 -19.03
N ILE A 41 -3.57 12.90 -18.45
CA ILE A 41 -3.29 13.09 -17.01
C ILE A 41 -4.44 12.54 -16.15
N ILE A 42 -5.69 12.83 -16.49
CA ILE A 42 -6.86 12.33 -15.75
C ILE A 42 -6.93 10.81 -15.82
N VAL A 43 -6.73 10.22 -17.01
CA VAL A 43 -6.69 8.77 -17.18
C VAL A 43 -5.53 8.15 -16.42
N PHE A 44 -4.35 8.79 -16.42
CA PHE A 44 -3.20 8.31 -15.64
C PHE A 44 -3.48 8.32 -14.13
N PHE A 45 -3.99 9.41 -13.58
CA PHE A 45 -4.35 9.50 -12.15
C PHE A 45 -5.49 8.55 -11.80
N ALA A 46 -6.49 8.40 -12.67
CA ALA A 46 -7.55 7.43 -12.51
C ALA A 46 -7.00 6.00 -12.49
N VAL A 47 -6.15 5.63 -13.46
CA VAL A 47 -5.51 4.31 -13.53
C VAL A 47 -4.66 4.04 -12.29
N VAL A 48 -3.83 4.98 -11.84
CA VAL A 48 -3.06 4.82 -10.60
C VAL A 48 -3.98 4.61 -9.39
N LYS A 49 -5.07 5.37 -9.29
CA LYS A 49 -6.09 5.21 -8.23
C LYS A 49 -6.84 3.87 -8.32
N PHE A 50 -7.07 3.35 -9.54
CA PHE A 50 -7.73 2.05 -9.76
C PHE A 50 -6.82 0.85 -9.49
N MET A 51 -5.51 0.98 -9.76
CA MET A 51 -4.58 -0.12 -9.54
C MET A 51 -4.23 -0.31 -8.06
N GLY A 52 -4.34 0.74 -7.23
CA GLY A 52 -3.98 0.69 -5.81
C GLY A 52 -2.48 0.83 -5.55
N GLU A 53 -2.13 1.04 -4.29
CA GLU A 53 -0.76 1.31 -3.84
C GLU A 53 0.01 0.02 -3.54
N LYS A 54 1.35 0.06 -3.61
CA LYS A 54 2.16 -1.12 -3.28
C LYS A 54 2.10 -1.39 -1.76
N SER A 55 1.83 -2.63 -1.37
CA SER A 55 1.79 -3.02 0.05
C SER A 55 3.09 -2.81 0.81
N ALA A 56 4.24 -2.78 0.13
CA ALA A 56 5.53 -2.49 0.74
C ALA A 56 5.58 -1.13 1.47
N LYS A 57 4.74 -0.16 1.08
CA LYS A 57 4.57 1.12 1.79
C LYS A 57 4.02 0.95 3.21
N TYR A 58 3.11 -0.01 3.38
CA TYR A 58 2.37 -0.26 4.63
C TYR A 58 2.98 -1.39 5.46
N PHE A 59 4.04 -2.03 4.97
CA PHE A 59 4.78 -3.05 5.69
C PHE A 59 6.25 -3.00 5.28
N PRO A 60 6.97 -1.94 5.69
CA PRO A 60 8.38 -1.80 5.38
C PRO A 60 9.16 -2.84 6.18
N ALA A 61 9.82 -3.76 5.47
CA ALA A 61 10.71 -4.73 6.08
C ALA A 61 12.13 -4.16 6.23
N THR A 62 12.22 -2.94 6.77
CA THR A 62 13.49 -2.23 6.96
C THR A 62 13.98 -2.43 8.39
N GLY A 63 15.21 -2.89 8.55
CA GLY A 63 15.87 -3.06 9.87
C GLY A 63 16.32 -1.75 10.50
N GLU A 64 15.57 -0.68 10.24
CA GLU A 64 15.83 0.70 10.67
C GLU A 64 15.09 1.02 11.96
N PHE A 65 13.88 0.49 12.15
CA PHE A 65 13.03 0.87 13.28
C PHE A 65 12.81 -0.29 14.26
N LYS A 66 12.76 0.07 15.55
CA LYS A 66 12.26 -0.77 16.63
C LYS A 66 10.88 -0.28 17.05
N MET A 67 9.91 -1.16 16.96
CA MET A 67 8.54 -0.88 17.38
C MET A 67 8.26 -1.54 18.72
N PHE A 68 7.61 -0.82 19.62
CA PHE A 68 7.20 -1.36 20.92
C PHE A 68 5.69 -1.40 20.97
N TYR A 69 5.16 -2.54 21.43
CA TYR A 69 3.72 -2.78 21.51
C TYR A 69 3.32 -3.16 22.92
N ASN A 70 2.21 -2.58 23.38
CA ASN A 70 1.50 -3.07 24.55
C ASN A 70 0.49 -4.14 24.13
N LYS A 71 0.41 -5.25 24.88
CA LYS A 71 -0.47 -6.38 24.57
C LYS A 71 -1.38 -6.68 25.75
N THR A 72 -2.70 -6.62 25.53
CA THR A 72 -3.69 -6.84 26.59
C THR A 72 -3.47 -8.19 27.27
N GLY A 73 -3.41 -8.19 28.61
CA GLY A 73 -3.26 -9.41 29.41
C GLY A 73 -1.88 -10.08 29.33
N THR A 74 -0.88 -9.45 28.71
CA THR A 74 0.49 -10.01 28.60
C THR A 74 1.56 -8.92 28.69
N ASN A 75 2.83 -9.31 28.82
CA ASN A 75 3.92 -8.34 28.79
C ASN A 75 4.03 -7.66 27.41
N PRO A 76 4.53 -6.43 27.34
CA PRO A 76 4.84 -5.74 26.10
C PRO A 76 5.76 -6.57 25.18
N GLU A 77 5.73 -6.23 23.90
CA GLU A 77 6.51 -6.91 22.86
C GLU A 77 7.29 -5.89 22.03
N ARG A 78 8.59 -6.12 21.84
CA ARG A 78 9.45 -5.33 20.96
C ARG A 78 9.60 -6.04 19.62
N TRP A 79 9.35 -5.34 18.52
CA TRP A 79 9.50 -5.84 17.17
C TRP A 79 10.63 -5.10 16.45
N GLU A 80 11.47 -5.84 15.75
CA GLU A 80 12.62 -5.29 15.03
C GLU A 80 12.90 -6.15 13.79
N PHE A 81 12.99 -5.52 12.62
CA PHE A 81 13.45 -6.22 11.43
C PHE A 81 14.96 -6.43 11.45
N SER A 82 15.40 -7.60 11.04
CA SER A 82 16.79 -7.87 10.71
C SER A 82 17.21 -7.04 9.52
N ARG A 83 18.44 -6.52 9.55
CA ARG A 83 19.08 -5.87 8.38
C ARG A 83 19.46 -6.87 7.30
N GLU A 84 19.64 -8.13 7.68
CA GLU A 84 20.01 -9.21 6.79
C GLU A 84 18.79 -10.05 6.39
N LEU A 85 18.77 -10.44 5.12
CA LEU A 85 17.83 -11.42 4.59
C LEU A 85 18.33 -12.83 4.88
N VAL A 86 17.41 -13.74 5.19
CA VAL A 86 17.71 -15.13 5.52
C VAL A 86 17.04 -16.05 4.50
N ASP A 87 17.79 -16.99 3.94
CA ASP A 87 17.21 -18.05 3.11
C ASP A 87 16.42 -19.04 3.98
N VAL A 88 15.13 -19.21 3.64
CA VAL A 88 14.26 -20.25 4.20
C VAL A 88 13.72 -21.09 3.05
N ASN A 89 14.30 -22.29 2.88
CA ASN A 89 13.91 -23.27 1.85
C ASN A 89 13.94 -22.70 0.41
N GLY A 90 15.01 -21.99 0.05
CA GLY A 90 15.20 -21.38 -1.28
C GLY A 90 14.47 -20.05 -1.46
N ARG A 91 14.06 -19.40 -0.36
CA ARG A 91 13.36 -18.11 -0.37
C ARG A 91 14.06 -17.13 0.55
N MET A 92 14.60 -16.06 -0.03
CA MET A 92 15.17 -14.95 0.72
C MET A 92 14.05 -14.20 1.46
N CYS A 93 14.10 -14.24 2.78
CA CYS A 93 13.10 -13.65 3.65
C CYS A 93 13.69 -12.52 4.50
N ALA A 94 12.97 -11.42 4.62
CA ALA A 94 13.18 -10.46 5.70
C ALA A 94 12.67 -11.07 7.01
N VAL A 95 13.37 -10.82 8.11
CA VAL A 95 13.05 -11.43 9.41
C VAL A 95 12.59 -10.34 10.36
N ILE A 96 11.40 -10.47 10.94
CA ILE A 96 11.02 -9.65 12.09
C ILE A 96 11.23 -10.47 13.36
N ASN A 97 12.00 -9.91 14.29
CA ASN A 97 12.22 -10.47 15.62
C ASN A 97 11.24 -9.82 16.59
N LYS A 98 10.38 -10.63 17.21
CA LYS A 98 9.40 -10.22 18.22
C LYS A 98 9.85 -10.74 19.57
N VAL A 99 10.12 -9.85 20.52
CA VAL A 99 10.67 -10.18 21.83
C VAL A 99 9.70 -9.76 22.91
N ASN A 100 9.22 -10.71 23.72
CA ASN A 100 8.42 -10.41 24.90
C ASN A 100 9.31 -9.80 25.99
N THR A 101 9.04 -8.57 26.42
CA THR A 101 9.95 -7.81 27.28
C THR A 101 10.03 -8.33 28.72
N GLY A 102 9.00 -9.03 29.21
CA GLY A 102 9.01 -9.59 30.56
C GLY A 102 9.55 -11.01 30.68
N THR A 103 9.58 -11.78 29.58
CA THR A 103 10.04 -13.19 29.59
C THR A 103 11.25 -13.45 28.70
N ASN A 104 11.67 -12.49 27.88
CA ASN A 104 12.70 -12.62 26.86
C ASN A 104 12.45 -13.73 25.82
N ARG A 105 11.23 -14.30 25.78
CA ARG A 105 10.85 -15.25 24.73
C ARG A 105 10.80 -14.53 23.39
N THR A 106 11.33 -15.19 22.36
CA THR A 106 11.38 -14.63 21.02
C THR A 106 10.48 -15.39 20.06
N LYS A 107 9.92 -14.68 19.10
CA LYS A 107 9.27 -15.24 17.92
C LYS A 107 9.82 -14.52 16.70
N GLN A 108 10.21 -15.28 15.69
CA GLN A 108 10.69 -14.74 14.43
C GLN A 108 9.66 -15.07 13.37
N ASP A 109 9.19 -14.07 12.64
CA ASP A 109 8.33 -14.26 11.47
C ASP A 109 9.15 -13.90 10.22
N TYR A 110 9.14 -14.78 9.21
CA TYR A 110 9.96 -14.67 8.00
C TYR A 110 9.08 -14.27 6.82
N PHE A 111 9.37 -13.12 6.21
CA PHE A 111 8.55 -12.49 5.19
C PHE A 111 9.26 -12.45 3.85
N TYR A 112 8.54 -12.74 2.77
CA TYR A 112 8.96 -12.35 1.43
C TYR A 112 7.85 -11.56 0.74
N SER A 113 8.22 -10.84 -0.30
CA SER A 113 7.28 -10.11 -1.14
C SER A 113 7.35 -10.60 -2.58
N ASN A 114 6.21 -10.80 -3.22
CA ASN A 114 6.13 -11.05 -4.66
C ASN A 114 4.93 -10.33 -5.29
N ARG A 115 4.89 -10.29 -6.63
CA ARG A 115 3.81 -9.62 -7.38
C ARG A 115 2.48 -10.37 -7.37
N GLU A 116 2.51 -11.68 -7.17
CA GLU A 116 1.33 -12.55 -7.25
C GLU A 116 0.49 -12.49 -5.97
N GLN A 117 1.15 -12.51 -4.81
CA GLN A 117 0.51 -12.63 -3.50
C GLN A 117 0.66 -11.36 -2.68
N GLY A 118 1.77 -10.63 -2.79
CA GLY A 118 2.08 -9.47 -1.96
C GLY A 118 3.03 -9.79 -0.82
N ILE A 119 2.74 -9.30 0.39
CA ILE A 119 3.55 -9.52 1.59
C ILE A 119 3.12 -10.81 2.26
N VAL A 120 3.99 -11.81 2.25
CA VAL A 120 3.70 -13.16 2.76
C VAL A 120 4.64 -13.49 3.90
N ARG A 121 4.06 -13.79 5.07
CA ARG A 121 4.78 -14.50 6.13
C ARG A 121 4.90 -15.96 5.72
N TYR A 122 6.07 -16.38 5.28
CA TYR A 122 6.33 -17.75 4.81
C TYR A 122 6.47 -18.76 5.94
N ALA A 123 7.21 -18.38 6.97
CA ALA A 123 7.55 -19.27 8.06
C ALA A 123 7.62 -18.51 9.39
N TYR A 124 7.71 -19.25 10.48
CA TYR A 124 7.99 -18.70 11.81
C TYR A 124 8.86 -19.65 12.63
N SER A 125 9.62 -19.11 13.56
CA SER A 125 10.33 -19.88 14.60
C SER A 125 10.08 -19.24 15.97
N ASN A 126 10.09 -20.07 17.02
CA ASN A 126 10.04 -19.60 18.40
C ASN A 126 11.38 -19.85 19.06
N ASN A 127 11.88 -18.89 19.83
CA ASN A 127 13.15 -18.97 20.56
C ASN A 127 14.33 -19.41 19.68
N PHE A 128 14.42 -18.87 18.46
CA PHE A 128 15.44 -19.23 17.46
C PHE A 128 15.50 -20.72 17.11
N GLY A 129 14.44 -21.47 17.41
CA GLY A 129 14.33 -22.89 17.09
C GLY A 129 13.97 -23.16 15.64
N GLU A 130 13.43 -24.36 15.41
CA GLU A 130 13.05 -24.83 14.07
C GLU A 130 12.07 -23.88 13.36
N LYS A 131 12.34 -23.63 12.07
CA LYS A 131 11.51 -22.82 11.20
C LYS A 131 10.33 -23.65 10.69
N LYS A 132 9.12 -23.25 11.07
CA LYS A 132 7.86 -23.90 10.65
C LYS A 132 7.26 -23.14 9.49
N VAL A 133 7.20 -23.79 8.31
CA VAL A 133 6.57 -23.23 7.11
C VAL A 133 5.06 -23.13 7.33
N SER A 134 4.53 -21.92 7.17
CA SER A 134 3.11 -21.60 7.38
C SER A 134 2.79 -20.31 6.62
N PRO A 135 2.61 -20.38 5.29
CA PRO A 135 2.35 -19.20 4.47
C PRO A 135 1.08 -18.47 4.92
N PHE A 136 1.18 -17.16 5.09
CA PHE A 136 0.07 -16.29 5.39
C PHE A 136 0.29 -14.93 4.72
N VAL A 137 -0.62 -14.54 3.83
CA VAL A 137 -0.59 -13.24 3.14
C VAL A 137 -1.11 -12.19 4.12
N TYR A 138 -0.25 -11.24 4.47
CA TYR A 138 -0.60 -10.08 5.29
C TYR A 138 -1.29 -9.03 4.43
N LEU A 139 -0.68 -8.66 3.32
CA LEU A 139 -1.19 -7.64 2.41
C LEU A 139 -1.07 -8.12 0.96
N PRO A 140 -2.05 -7.82 0.09
CA PRO A 140 -1.96 -8.12 -1.34
C PRO A 140 -0.85 -7.28 -1.97
N TYR A 141 -0.37 -7.63 -3.16
CA TYR A 141 0.69 -6.85 -3.81
C TYR A 141 0.30 -5.39 -4.02
N ARG A 142 -0.97 -5.16 -4.38
CA ARG A 142 -1.57 -3.83 -4.43
C ARG A 142 -2.75 -3.71 -3.50
N VAL A 143 -2.72 -2.66 -2.72
CA VAL A 143 -3.65 -2.30 -1.68
C VAL A 143 -4.63 -1.25 -2.21
N LYS A 144 -5.93 -1.51 -2.04
CA LYS A 144 -7.00 -0.55 -2.34
C LYS A 144 -8.21 -0.83 -1.46
N LYS A 145 -8.99 0.20 -1.18
CA LYS A 145 -10.28 0.07 -0.48
C LYS A 145 -11.16 -0.99 -1.18
N GLY A 146 -11.72 -1.92 -0.42
CA GLY A 146 -12.55 -3.02 -0.91
C GLY A 146 -11.78 -4.19 -1.54
N ALA A 147 -10.44 -4.17 -1.57
CA ALA A 147 -9.68 -5.32 -2.04
C ALA A 147 -9.91 -6.53 -1.12
N SER A 148 -10.20 -7.69 -1.71
CA SER A 148 -10.33 -8.96 -1.00
C SER A 148 -9.32 -9.97 -1.51
N PHE A 149 -8.77 -10.79 -0.63
CA PHE A 149 -7.78 -11.82 -0.97
C PHE A 149 -7.85 -13.00 -0.01
N THR A 150 -7.32 -14.15 -0.42
CA THR A 150 -7.15 -15.30 0.50
C THR A 150 -5.83 -15.14 1.23
N ALA A 151 -5.88 -15.04 2.55
CA ALA A 151 -4.69 -14.88 3.38
C ALA A 151 -3.98 -16.22 3.62
N ALA A 152 -4.73 -17.27 3.93
CA ALA A 152 -4.20 -18.62 4.13
C ALA A 152 -5.34 -19.64 4.07
N GLU A 153 -4.97 -20.91 4.12
CA GLU A 153 -5.88 -22.00 4.39
C GLU A 153 -5.45 -22.69 5.68
N VAL A 154 -6.36 -22.84 6.64
CA VAL A 154 -6.10 -23.46 7.93
C VAL A 154 -7.13 -24.56 8.14
N ARG A 155 -6.66 -25.82 8.15
CA ARG A 155 -7.50 -27.00 8.37
C ARG A 155 -8.71 -27.05 7.42
N GLY A 156 -8.49 -26.77 6.13
CA GLY A 156 -9.56 -26.74 5.12
C GLY A 156 -10.41 -25.47 5.12
N VAL A 157 -10.18 -24.53 6.05
CA VAL A 157 -10.90 -23.25 6.10
C VAL A 157 -10.05 -22.17 5.47
N SER A 158 -10.58 -21.54 4.43
CA SER A 158 -10.00 -20.35 3.82
C SER A 158 -10.14 -19.15 4.77
N ILE A 159 -9.02 -18.54 5.13
CA ILE A 159 -8.99 -17.23 5.78
C ILE A 159 -9.04 -16.18 4.68
N LYS A 160 -10.16 -15.47 4.59
CA LYS A 160 -10.35 -14.34 3.67
C LYS A 160 -9.98 -13.04 4.36
N ALA A 161 -9.32 -12.16 3.63
CA ALA A 161 -8.94 -10.85 4.09
C ALA A 161 -9.56 -9.76 3.21
N SER A 162 -9.95 -8.64 3.80
CA SER A 162 -10.51 -7.50 3.10
C SER A 162 -9.92 -6.19 3.62
N VAL A 163 -9.47 -5.34 2.69
CA VAL A 163 -9.06 -3.97 2.96
C VAL A 163 -10.31 -3.12 3.06
N ASP A 164 -10.61 -2.62 4.24
CA ASP A 164 -11.92 -2.04 4.53
C ASP A 164 -11.92 -0.52 4.41
N GLU A 165 -11.29 0.20 5.33
CA GLU A 165 -11.28 1.66 5.36
C GLU A 165 -9.90 2.23 5.68
N PHE A 166 -9.71 3.49 5.28
CA PHE A 166 -8.60 4.32 5.74
C PHE A 166 -9.14 5.23 6.83
N GLU A 167 -8.53 5.19 8.01
CA GLU A 167 -8.95 5.93 9.19
C GLU A 167 -7.74 6.48 9.96
N VAL A 168 -7.92 7.63 10.59
CA VAL A 168 -6.92 8.21 11.49
C VAL A 168 -7.03 7.50 12.84
N MET A 169 -5.91 6.97 13.32
CA MET A 169 -5.82 6.26 14.58
C MET A 169 -4.84 6.95 15.52
N MET A 170 -5.28 7.17 16.75
CA MET A 170 -4.43 7.62 17.84
C MET A 170 -3.80 6.42 18.56
N SER A 171 -2.50 6.49 18.79
CA SER A 171 -1.75 5.59 19.66
C SER A 171 -0.83 6.39 20.59
N ALA A 172 -0.19 5.73 21.55
CA ALA A 172 0.79 6.42 22.39
C ALA A 172 2.05 6.85 21.61
N ALA A 173 2.29 6.25 20.44
CA ALA A 173 3.37 6.66 19.53
C ALA A 173 3.02 7.89 18.68
N GLY A 174 1.77 8.35 18.71
CA GLY A 174 1.29 9.49 17.90
C GLY A 174 0.01 9.19 17.12
N GLU A 175 -0.34 10.14 16.25
CA GLU A 175 -1.44 10.04 15.29
C GLU A 175 -0.96 9.40 13.98
N PHE A 176 -1.73 8.45 13.45
CA PHE A 176 -1.38 7.73 12.22
C PHE A 176 -2.57 7.67 11.27
N GLU A 177 -2.34 7.96 9.99
CA GLU A 177 -3.24 7.54 8.93
C GLU A 177 -3.08 6.03 8.71
N THR A 178 -4.14 5.27 8.98
CA THR A 178 -4.10 3.81 8.97
C THR A 178 -5.05 3.22 7.96
N MET A 179 -4.66 2.09 7.39
CA MET A 179 -5.52 1.19 6.63
C MET A 179 -5.96 0.03 7.53
N ARG A 180 -7.26 -0.18 7.63
CA ARG A 180 -7.85 -1.36 8.29
C ARG A 180 -7.95 -2.55 7.34
N VAL A 181 -7.45 -3.70 7.80
CA VAL A 181 -7.60 -5.00 7.13
C VAL A 181 -8.25 -5.99 8.08
N GLU A 182 -9.36 -6.58 7.65
CA GLU A 182 -10.06 -7.63 8.38
C GLU A 182 -9.68 -8.99 7.84
N TYR A 183 -9.50 -9.98 8.71
CA TYR A 183 -9.19 -11.36 8.37
C TYR A 183 -10.22 -12.28 9.03
N LYS A 184 -10.97 -13.04 8.24
CA LYS A 184 -12.08 -13.90 8.68
C LYS A 184 -11.92 -15.32 8.12
N GLY A 185 -12.04 -16.31 9.00
CA GLY A 185 -11.99 -17.74 8.67
C GLY A 185 -12.54 -18.54 9.85
N ALA A 186 -13.85 -18.46 10.06
CA ALA A 186 -14.52 -19.11 11.18
C ALA A 186 -14.40 -20.65 11.11
N PRO A 187 -14.28 -21.35 12.24
CA PRO A 187 -14.19 -20.84 13.62
C PRO A 187 -12.76 -20.46 14.06
N TYR A 188 -11.77 -20.59 13.18
CA TYR A 188 -10.35 -20.64 13.57
C TYR A 188 -9.65 -19.28 13.57
N TYR A 189 -10.16 -18.29 12.85
CA TYR A 189 -9.50 -17.00 12.66
C TYR A 189 -10.49 -15.84 12.54
N ASN A 190 -10.35 -14.84 13.40
CA ASN A 190 -11.01 -13.54 13.25
C ASN A 190 -10.10 -12.46 13.85
N LYS A 191 -9.45 -11.68 13.00
CA LYS A 191 -8.56 -10.60 13.41
C LYS A 191 -8.78 -9.34 12.59
N THR A 192 -8.49 -8.20 13.19
CA THR A 192 -8.43 -6.92 12.51
C THR A 192 -7.05 -6.31 12.75
N MET A 193 -6.40 -5.84 11.69
CA MET A 193 -5.10 -5.18 11.76
C MET A 193 -5.16 -3.81 11.11
N TRP A 194 -4.45 -2.86 11.69
CA TRP A 194 -4.31 -1.50 11.18
C TRP A 194 -2.88 -1.26 10.79
N TYR A 195 -2.66 -0.80 9.56
CA TYR A 195 -1.33 -0.55 9.00
C TYR A 195 -1.16 0.93 8.67
N ALA A 196 -0.05 1.54 9.05
CA ALA A 196 0.32 2.88 8.60
C ALA A 196 1.48 2.82 7.60
N GLU A 197 1.49 3.77 6.66
CA GLU A 197 2.61 3.95 5.74
C GLU A 197 3.91 4.25 6.51
N GLY A 198 5.01 3.63 6.08
CA GLY A 198 6.34 3.82 6.67
C GLY A 198 6.56 3.16 8.03
N VAL A 199 5.51 2.69 8.72
CA VAL A 199 5.62 2.11 10.07
C VAL A 199 5.27 0.63 10.09
N GLY A 200 4.21 0.22 9.41
CA GLY A 200 3.69 -1.15 9.55
C GLY A 200 2.47 -1.21 10.45
N VAL A 201 2.40 -2.24 11.29
CA VAL A 201 1.22 -2.51 12.15
C VAL A 201 1.13 -1.48 13.26
N ILE A 202 0.01 -0.76 13.38
CA ILE A 202 -0.26 0.17 14.47
C ILE A 202 -1.10 -0.52 15.56
N ARG A 203 -2.04 -1.36 15.15
CA ARG A 203 -2.91 -2.12 16.05
C ARG A 203 -3.22 -3.49 15.47
N GLU A 204 -3.35 -4.48 16.34
CA GLU A 204 -3.94 -5.79 16.04
C GLU A 204 -5.00 -6.11 17.09
N ARG A 205 -6.18 -6.55 16.66
CA ARG A 205 -7.25 -7.06 17.52
C ARG A 205 -7.57 -8.50 17.13
N ASP A 206 -7.54 -9.40 18.10
CA ASP A 206 -8.05 -10.77 17.98
C ASP A 206 -9.52 -10.77 18.42
N ASN A 207 -10.43 -10.78 17.47
CA ASN A 207 -11.87 -10.69 17.72
C ASN A 207 -12.44 -11.99 18.30
N LEU A 208 -11.71 -13.12 18.23
CA LEU A 208 -12.14 -14.37 18.88
C LEU A 208 -11.81 -14.36 20.37
N LYS A 209 -10.64 -13.84 20.73
CA LYS A 209 -10.12 -13.88 22.10
C LYS A 209 -10.33 -12.57 22.88
N GLY A 210 -10.70 -11.49 22.19
CA GLY A 210 -10.80 -10.15 22.79
C GLY A 210 -9.46 -9.51 23.14
N ASN A 211 -8.35 -10.07 22.65
CA ASN A 211 -7.01 -9.55 22.93
C ASN A 211 -6.61 -8.49 21.91
N GLU A 212 -5.86 -7.50 22.36
CA GLU A 212 -5.36 -6.43 21.51
C GLU A 212 -3.86 -6.20 21.68
N MET A 213 -3.26 -5.65 20.64
CA MET A 213 -1.90 -5.17 20.60
C MET A 213 -1.90 -3.77 20.01
N ASN A 214 -1.26 -2.82 20.68
CA ASN A 214 -1.24 -1.41 20.30
C ASN A 214 0.20 -0.89 20.27
N LEU A 215 0.57 -0.18 19.22
CA LEU A 215 1.85 0.49 19.13
C LEU A 215 1.95 1.58 20.21
N ILE A 216 3.07 1.61 20.92
CA ILE A 216 3.33 2.59 21.97
C ILE A 216 4.55 3.45 21.70
N SER A 217 5.50 2.99 20.89
CA SER A 217 6.67 3.76 20.50
C SER A 217 7.30 3.19 19.23
N VAL A 218 7.89 4.07 18.43
CA VAL A 218 8.78 3.76 17.31
C VAL A 218 10.12 4.43 17.62
N MET A 219 11.22 3.68 17.55
CA MET A 219 12.57 4.20 17.73
C MET A 219 13.42 3.88 16.50
N GLU A 220 14.19 4.87 16.06
CA GLU A 220 15.25 4.74 15.05
C GLU A 220 16.55 4.18 15.63
#